data_AF-A0A6P3W8B1-F1
#
_entry.id   AF-A0A6P3W8B1-F1
#
_cell.length_a   1.000
_cell.length_b   1.000
_cell.length_c   1.000
_cell.angle_alpha   90.00
_cell.angle_beta   90.00
_cell.angle_gamma   90.00
#
_symmetry.space_group_name_H-M   'P 1'
#
loop_
_entity.id
_entity.type
_entity.pdbx_description
1 polymer ?
#
loop_
_entity_poly.entity_id
_entity_poly.type
_entity_poly.pdbx_seq_one_letter_code
_entity_poly.pdbx_strand_id
1 'polypeptide(L)'
;MNFNARRVTLPTITPLCLQKRVIKVYNEDNTSRAVEVPSDITARDICQLFVLKNHYIDDHSWTLFEQLSHLGIERTIEDHEAVMEVQSGWGMDSDSRLCFRKNYAKYEFFKKPLDFFPEHMVSISSETNGIMNHSQLIQTFLNSSTCPEIHGYLHAKEQGRKSWKRFYFVLRRSGLYFSNKGTSKEPRHLQFMAEFSDSDVYTLLSDRKLHGAPTDYGFCVKPNKSNSPRDLKLLCADDEQTRTCWVTAIRLFKYGMQLYQNFLQPHQKQKSSPMRSISENSLVAMDFSGQTSRVIENPSEALSVAVEEGLSWRRKSCHRLSSHGSPSSSHSLMAGIALHLAQPWFHSKLSREEAHRLISQQGLIDGVFLLRDSQSNPKTFVLSLCHMQRIKHFQILPVEDEGEQFYSLDEGHTRFSDLLQLVEFYQLNRGVLPCKLRHHCARITL
;
A
#
# COMPACT_ATOMS: atom_id res chain seq x y z
N MET A 1 -22.61 -31.04 -58.86
CA MET A 1 -21.54 -30.42 -58.07
C MET A 1 -21.84 -30.64 -56.60
N ASN A 2 -21.23 -31.65 -55.97
CA ASN A 2 -21.44 -31.96 -54.55
C ASN A 2 -20.48 -31.11 -53.71
N PHE A 3 -21.03 -30.19 -52.92
CA PHE A 3 -20.30 -29.47 -51.90
C PHE A 3 -20.03 -30.42 -50.72
N ASN A 4 -18.85 -31.06 -50.72
CA ASN A 4 -18.34 -31.72 -49.52
C ASN A 4 -17.99 -30.65 -48.48
N ALA A 5 -18.87 -30.47 -47.50
CA ALA A 5 -18.58 -29.72 -46.29
C ALA A 5 -17.44 -30.42 -45.53
N ARG A 6 -16.22 -29.86 -45.60
CA ARG A 6 -15.12 -30.27 -44.74
C ARG A 6 -15.45 -29.84 -43.31
N ARG A 7 -15.86 -30.78 -42.46
CA ARG A 7 -15.87 -30.61 -41.00
C ARG A 7 -14.42 -30.39 -40.55
N VAL A 8 -14.12 -29.17 -40.12
CA VAL A 8 -12.92 -28.90 -39.34
C VAL A 8 -13.19 -29.40 -37.93
N THR A 9 -12.63 -30.56 -37.57
CA THR A 9 -12.56 -30.99 -36.17
C THR A 9 -11.55 -30.10 -35.46
N LEU A 10 -12.03 -29.20 -34.60
CA LEU A 10 -11.17 -28.54 -33.63
C LEU A 10 -10.53 -29.62 -32.76
N PRO A 11 -9.21 -29.57 -32.49
CA PRO A 11 -8.58 -30.55 -31.61
C PRO A 11 -9.29 -30.52 -30.25
N THR A 12 -9.58 -31.70 -29.72
CA THR A 12 -10.11 -31.89 -28.38
C THR A 12 -9.22 -31.12 -27.41
N ILE A 13 -9.74 -30.04 -26.83
CA ILE A 13 -9.06 -29.33 -25.75
C ILE A 13 -9.03 -30.32 -24.58
N THR A 14 -7.93 -31.05 -24.43
CA THR A 14 -7.62 -31.72 -23.16
C THR A 14 -7.63 -30.63 -22.10
N PRO A 15 -8.49 -30.72 -21.07
CA PRO A 15 -8.46 -29.75 -19.99
C PRO A 15 -7.06 -29.81 -19.39
N LEU A 16 -6.32 -28.70 -19.47
CA LEU A 16 -5.09 -28.50 -18.72
C LEU A 16 -5.48 -28.62 -17.24
N CYS A 17 -5.29 -29.81 -16.68
CA CYS A 17 -5.45 -30.03 -15.25
C CYS A 17 -4.26 -29.33 -14.58
N LEU A 18 -4.41 -28.03 -14.30
CA LEU A 18 -3.40 -27.26 -13.58
C LEU A 18 -3.16 -27.94 -12.23
N GLN A 19 -1.92 -28.32 -11.98
CA GLN A 19 -1.54 -28.97 -10.73
C GLN A 19 -1.80 -27.98 -9.60
N LYS A 20 -2.63 -28.38 -8.64
CA LYS A 20 -2.92 -27.55 -7.47
C LYS A 20 -1.85 -27.71 -6.40
N ARG A 21 -1.62 -26.64 -5.66
CA ARG A 21 -0.66 -26.53 -4.56
C ARG A 21 -1.33 -25.84 -3.38
N VAL A 22 -0.97 -26.23 -2.16
CA VAL A 22 -1.40 -25.54 -0.95
C VAL A 22 -0.32 -24.56 -0.53
N ILE A 23 -0.67 -23.29 -0.42
CA ILE A 23 0.20 -22.26 0.13
C ILE A 23 -0.32 -21.80 1.49
N LYS A 24 0.57 -21.30 2.33
CA LYS A 24 0.24 -20.69 3.62
C LYS A 24 0.60 -19.21 3.60
N VAL A 25 -0.41 -18.37 3.79
CA VAL A 25 -0.28 -16.91 3.78
C VAL A 25 -0.55 -16.36 5.17
N TYR A 26 0.38 -15.54 5.66
CA TYR A 26 0.38 -14.94 6.99
C TYR A 26 -0.10 -13.50 6.96
N ASN A 27 -0.57 -13.03 8.11
CA ASN A 27 -1.00 -11.67 8.34
C ASN A 27 -0.06 -10.85 9.22
N GLU A 28 -0.37 -9.56 9.36
CA GLU A 28 0.34 -8.63 10.24
C GLU A 28 0.31 -9.01 11.73
N ASP A 29 -0.68 -9.81 12.15
CA ASP A 29 -0.83 -10.35 13.51
C ASP A 29 -0.23 -11.76 13.70
N ASN A 30 0.49 -12.26 12.69
CA ASN A 30 1.04 -13.62 12.62
C ASN A 30 0.01 -14.76 12.52
N THR A 31 -1.28 -14.47 12.38
CA THR A 31 -2.25 -15.49 11.98
C THR A 31 -2.00 -15.89 10.52
N SER A 32 -2.54 -17.04 10.11
CA SER A 32 -2.30 -17.55 8.76
C SER A 32 -3.49 -18.33 8.22
N ARG A 33 -3.67 -18.29 6.90
CA ARG A 33 -4.61 -19.14 6.17
C ARG A 33 -3.87 -20.00 5.15
N ALA A 34 -4.24 -21.28 5.09
CA ALA A 34 -3.84 -22.17 4.02
C ALA A 34 -4.86 -22.09 2.88
N VAL A 35 -4.38 -22.02 1.63
CA VAL A 35 -5.25 -21.94 0.45
C VAL A 35 -4.70 -22.80 -0.67
N GLU A 36 -5.59 -23.56 -1.31
CA GLU A 36 -5.28 -24.35 -2.48
C GLU A 36 -5.41 -23.49 -3.74
N VAL A 37 -4.35 -23.47 -4.54
CA VAL A 37 -4.17 -22.58 -5.69
C VAL A 37 -3.55 -23.32 -6.88
N PRO A 38 -3.80 -22.90 -8.12
CA PRO A 38 -3.08 -23.38 -9.29
C PRO A 38 -1.56 -23.11 -9.20
N SER A 39 -0.75 -23.95 -9.85
CA SER A 39 0.71 -23.82 -9.86
C SER A 39 1.24 -22.58 -10.58
N ASP A 40 0.46 -22.01 -11.50
CA ASP A 40 0.79 -20.81 -12.28
C ASP A 40 0.29 -19.51 -11.63
N ILE A 41 -0.18 -19.57 -10.38
CA ILE A 41 -0.77 -18.42 -9.72
C ILE A 41 0.25 -17.30 -9.48
N THR A 42 -0.16 -16.07 -9.79
CA THR A 42 0.66 -14.88 -9.57
C THR A 42 0.39 -14.23 -8.21
N ALA A 43 1.30 -13.39 -7.75
CA ALA A 43 1.09 -12.61 -6.53
C ALA A 43 -0.17 -11.73 -6.58
N ARG A 44 -0.50 -11.20 -7.76
CA ARG A 44 -1.75 -10.44 -8.01
C ARG A 44 -2.98 -11.28 -7.77
N ASP A 45 -3.02 -12.50 -8.31
CA ASP A 45 -4.17 -13.40 -8.20
C ASP A 45 -4.42 -13.77 -6.74
N ILE A 46 -3.34 -14.02 -5.98
CA ILE A 46 -3.42 -14.22 -4.53
C ILE A 46 -4.01 -12.99 -3.83
N CYS A 47 -3.51 -11.79 -4.13
CA CYS A 47 -4.03 -10.58 -3.51
C CYS A 47 -5.53 -10.40 -3.81
N GLN A 48 -5.95 -10.58 -5.07
CA GLN A 48 -7.36 -10.50 -5.47
C GLN A 48 -8.22 -11.57 -4.77
N LEU A 49 -7.72 -12.79 -4.63
CA LEU A 49 -8.41 -13.86 -3.92
C LEU A 49 -8.69 -13.50 -2.46
N PHE A 50 -7.69 -12.95 -1.75
CA PHE A 50 -7.86 -12.56 -0.35
C PHE A 50 -8.73 -11.31 -0.17
N VAL A 51 -8.63 -10.33 -1.09
CA VAL A 51 -9.53 -9.18 -1.10
C VAL A 51 -10.98 -9.63 -1.25
N LEU A 52 -11.27 -10.52 -2.20
CA LEU A 52 -12.62 -11.05 -2.44
C LEU A 52 -13.12 -11.90 -1.26
N LYS A 53 -12.31 -12.83 -0.76
CA LYS A 53 -12.70 -13.74 0.33
C LYS A 53 -12.97 -13.02 1.65
N ASN A 54 -12.28 -11.90 1.91
CA ASN A 54 -12.41 -11.16 3.15
C ASN A 54 -13.23 -9.87 3.00
N HIS A 55 -13.90 -9.67 1.86
CA HIS A 55 -14.72 -8.49 1.57
C HIS A 55 -13.98 -7.16 1.79
N TYR A 56 -12.69 -7.12 1.46
CA TYR A 56 -11.90 -5.90 1.55
C TYR A 56 -12.17 -4.98 0.37
N ILE A 57 -11.96 -3.68 0.59
CA ILE A 57 -11.94 -2.69 -0.49
C ILE A 57 -10.63 -2.87 -1.27
N ASP A 58 -10.74 -3.07 -2.58
CA ASP A 58 -9.58 -3.08 -3.48
C ASP A 58 -9.12 -1.64 -3.73
N ASP A 59 -8.16 -1.18 -2.93
CA ASP A 59 -7.48 0.11 -3.09
C ASP A 59 -6.11 -0.03 -3.78
N HIS A 60 -5.84 -1.21 -4.38
CA HIS A 60 -4.59 -1.55 -5.07
C HIS A 60 -3.32 -1.45 -4.21
N SER A 61 -3.46 -1.34 -2.88
CA SER A 61 -2.34 -1.36 -1.94
C SER A 61 -2.07 -2.76 -1.38
N TRP A 62 -3.01 -3.69 -1.53
CA TRP A 62 -2.88 -5.08 -1.10
C TRP A 62 -1.71 -5.77 -1.80
N THR A 63 -0.80 -6.30 -1.00
CA THR A 63 0.50 -6.77 -1.48
C THR A 63 0.89 -8.06 -0.77
N LEU A 64 1.45 -8.98 -1.54
CA LEU A 64 2.11 -10.18 -1.04
C LEU A 64 3.60 -9.87 -0.82
N PHE A 65 4.11 -10.21 0.36
CA PHE A 65 5.50 -10.06 0.74
C PHE A 65 6.14 -11.42 0.91
N GLU A 66 7.40 -11.52 0.49
CA GLU A 66 8.29 -12.60 0.89
C GLU A 66 9.07 -12.13 2.12
N GLN A 67 8.96 -12.87 3.22
CA GLN A 67 9.70 -12.62 4.45
C GLN A 67 10.63 -13.79 4.75
N LEU A 68 11.94 -13.53 4.76
CA LEU A 68 12.98 -14.51 5.10
C LEU A 68 13.43 -14.25 6.53
N SER A 69 12.69 -14.84 7.48
CA SER A 69 12.79 -14.49 8.91
C SER A 69 14.17 -14.81 9.50
N HIS A 70 14.80 -15.93 9.15
CA HIS A 70 16.18 -16.26 9.55
C HIS A 70 17.25 -15.25 9.08
N LEU A 71 16.98 -14.49 8.01
CA LEU A 71 17.85 -13.41 7.54
C LEU A 71 17.42 -12.04 8.06
N GLY A 72 16.22 -11.93 8.64
CA GLY A 72 15.65 -10.65 9.07
C GLY A 72 15.39 -9.70 7.90
N ILE A 73 15.02 -10.22 6.73
CA ILE A 73 14.78 -9.44 5.52
C ILE A 73 13.41 -9.75 4.91
N GLU A 74 12.83 -8.79 4.21
CA GLU A 74 11.59 -8.97 3.46
C GLU A 74 11.58 -8.15 2.16
N ARG A 75 10.76 -8.55 1.19
CA ARG A 75 10.50 -7.78 -0.03
C ARG A 75 9.05 -7.89 -0.45
N THR A 76 8.61 -6.90 -1.23
CA THR A 76 7.38 -7.04 -2.01
C THR A 76 7.60 -8.07 -3.12
N ILE A 77 6.65 -8.99 -3.28
CA ILE A 77 6.53 -9.83 -4.47
C ILE A 77 5.70 -9.02 -5.48
N GLU A 78 6.28 -8.74 -6.63
CA GLU A 78 5.62 -7.96 -7.67
C GLU A 78 4.45 -8.72 -8.29
N ASP A 79 3.45 -7.99 -8.76
CA ASP A 79 2.15 -8.55 -9.16
C ASP A 79 2.22 -9.68 -10.19
N HIS A 80 3.20 -9.62 -11.09
CA HIS A 80 3.43 -10.57 -12.16
C HIS A 80 4.22 -11.82 -11.75
N GLU A 81 4.90 -11.81 -10.59
CA GLU A 81 5.74 -12.93 -10.18
C GLU A 81 4.88 -14.15 -9.83
N ALA A 82 5.30 -15.32 -10.32
CA ALA A 82 4.68 -16.60 -9.99
C ALA A 82 5.07 -17.00 -8.55
N VAL A 83 4.07 -17.23 -7.70
CA VAL A 83 4.30 -17.51 -6.28
C VAL A 83 5.09 -18.81 -6.09
N MET A 84 4.86 -19.79 -6.96
CA MET A 84 5.58 -21.07 -6.90
C MET A 84 7.07 -20.91 -7.20
N GLU A 85 7.45 -20.01 -8.11
CA GLU A 85 8.85 -19.73 -8.43
C GLU A 85 9.55 -19.05 -7.26
N VAL A 86 8.88 -18.08 -6.62
CA VAL A 86 9.39 -17.43 -5.39
C VAL A 86 9.65 -18.46 -4.30
N GLN A 87 8.67 -19.33 -4.02
CA GLN A 87 8.83 -20.36 -2.98
C GLN A 87 9.88 -21.42 -3.33
N SER A 88 10.13 -21.69 -4.62
CA SER A 88 11.18 -22.63 -5.03
C SER A 88 12.59 -22.17 -4.65
N GLY A 89 12.78 -20.86 -4.46
CA GLY A 89 14.04 -20.29 -3.97
C GLY A 89 14.28 -20.48 -2.47
N TRP A 90 13.27 -20.92 -1.71
CA TRP A 90 13.36 -21.08 -0.27
C TRP A 90 14.21 -22.29 0.11
N GLY A 91 15.00 -22.17 1.18
CA GLY A 91 15.70 -23.33 1.76
C GLY A 91 14.69 -24.33 2.36
N MET A 92 15.02 -25.63 2.29
CA MET A 92 14.11 -26.71 2.72
C MET A 92 13.62 -26.59 4.17
N ASP A 93 14.44 -26.03 5.07
CA ASP A 93 14.11 -25.81 6.48
C ASP A 93 13.91 -24.32 6.82
N SER A 94 13.55 -23.50 5.83
CA SER A 94 13.42 -22.06 6.06
C SER A 94 12.10 -21.71 6.76
N ASP A 95 12.17 -20.76 7.69
CA ASP A 95 11.03 -20.12 8.35
C ASP A 95 10.44 -18.99 7.49
N SER A 96 10.60 -19.11 6.17
CA SER A 96 10.16 -18.15 5.17
C SER A 96 8.64 -18.09 5.11
N ARG A 97 8.10 -16.88 4.88
CA ARG A 97 6.66 -16.63 4.94
C ARG A 97 6.22 -15.80 3.74
N LEU A 98 5.04 -16.14 3.24
CA LEU A 98 4.24 -15.25 2.42
C LEU A 98 3.38 -14.41 3.35
N CYS A 99 3.51 -13.09 3.31
CA CYS A 99 2.75 -12.17 4.18
C CYS A 99 1.83 -11.30 3.34
N PHE A 100 0.55 -11.23 3.68
CA PHE A 100 -0.44 -10.41 3.00
C PHE A 100 -0.75 -9.17 3.83
N ARG A 101 -0.47 -7.98 3.29
CA ARG A 101 -0.74 -6.70 3.97
C ARG A 101 -0.79 -5.55 2.97
N LYS A 102 -1.21 -4.37 3.44
CA LYS A 102 -1.19 -3.17 2.62
C LYS A 102 0.23 -2.63 2.46
N ASN A 103 0.53 -2.09 1.29
CA ASN A 103 1.75 -1.35 0.99
C ASN A 103 1.40 -0.16 0.08
N TYR A 104 1.16 1.00 0.68
CA TYR A 104 0.80 2.19 -0.05
C TYR A 104 1.97 2.79 -0.85
N ALA A 105 3.22 2.48 -0.48
CA ALA A 105 4.42 2.97 -1.16
C ALA A 105 4.77 2.20 -2.44
N LYS A 106 4.23 1.00 -2.64
CA LYS A 106 4.60 0.08 -3.74
C LYS A 106 4.71 0.75 -5.10
N TYR A 107 3.79 1.68 -5.39
CA TYR A 107 3.68 2.40 -6.66
C TYR A 107 3.75 3.93 -6.52
N GLU A 108 4.29 4.45 -5.41
CA GLU A 108 4.30 5.91 -5.16
C GLU A 108 5.09 6.67 -6.23
N PHE A 109 6.17 6.09 -6.78
CA PHE A 109 6.90 6.67 -7.90
C PHE A 109 6.00 6.96 -9.11
N PHE A 110 5.12 6.02 -9.49
CA PHE A 110 4.24 6.25 -10.64
C PHE A 110 3.11 7.25 -10.34
N LYS A 111 2.75 7.44 -9.07
CA LYS A 111 1.76 8.44 -8.66
C LYS A 111 2.34 9.85 -8.63
N LYS A 112 3.59 10.01 -8.18
CA LYS A 112 4.28 11.31 -8.00
C LYS A 112 5.75 11.26 -8.47
N PRO A 113 6.04 10.99 -9.75
CA PRO A 113 7.40 10.75 -10.24
C PRO A 113 8.31 11.98 -10.11
N LEU A 114 7.76 13.19 -10.26
CA LEU A 114 8.54 14.44 -10.20
C LEU A 114 9.03 14.75 -8.78
N ASP A 115 8.28 14.36 -7.75
CA ASP A 115 8.61 14.64 -6.34
C ASP A 115 9.30 13.44 -5.67
N PHE A 116 9.43 12.30 -6.37
CA PHE A 116 9.85 11.05 -5.76
C PHE A 116 11.33 11.02 -5.43
N PHE A 117 12.18 11.35 -6.41
CA PHE A 117 13.64 11.35 -6.23
C PHE A 117 14.14 12.77 -5.92
N PRO A 118 15.04 12.93 -4.93
CA PRO A 118 15.76 14.19 -4.75
C PRO A 118 16.55 14.57 -6.01
N GLU A 119 16.58 15.86 -6.36
CA GLU A 119 17.25 16.34 -7.59
C GLU A 119 18.71 15.88 -7.69
N HIS A 120 19.42 15.88 -6.56
CA HIS A 120 20.83 15.50 -6.51
C HIS A 120 21.08 13.99 -6.69
N MET A 121 20.04 13.15 -6.62
CA MET A 121 20.15 11.69 -6.67
C MET A 121 20.04 11.14 -8.10
N VAL A 122 19.49 11.91 -9.03
CA VAL A 122 19.23 11.47 -10.41
C VAL A 122 19.99 12.34 -11.40
N SER A 123 20.72 11.72 -12.32
CA SER A 123 21.28 12.39 -13.49
C SER A 123 20.69 11.79 -14.76
N ILE A 124 20.06 12.65 -15.55
CA ILE A 124 19.46 12.26 -16.84
C ILE A 124 20.35 12.81 -17.96
N SER A 125 20.71 11.97 -18.92
CA SER A 125 21.65 12.31 -19.99
C SER A 125 21.01 12.98 -21.22
N SER A 126 19.82 13.59 -21.12
CA SER A 126 19.14 14.16 -22.30
C SER A 126 19.56 15.59 -22.60
N GLU A 127 19.76 15.90 -23.89
CA GLU A 127 20.07 17.24 -24.43
C GLU A 127 18.85 18.19 -24.44
N THR A 128 17.73 17.79 -23.83
CA THR A 128 16.50 18.58 -23.84
C THR A 128 16.51 19.56 -22.68
N ASN A 129 16.84 20.83 -22.95
CA ASN A 129 16.79 21.98 -22.03
C ASN A 129 15.38 22.32 -21.50
N GLY A 130 14.42 21.39 -21.53
CA GLY A 130 13.04 21.59 -21.11
C GLY A 130 12.73 20.92 -19.77
N ILE A 131 11.82 21.52 -18.99
CA ILE A 131 11.23 20.90 -17.80
C ILE A 131 10.56 19.59 -18.22
N MET A 132 11.00 18.48 -17.62
CA MET A 132 10.48 17.15 -17.94
C MET A 132 9.08 16.99 -17.33
N ASN A 133 8.11 16.58 -18.14
CA ASN A 133 6.77 16.29 -17.64
C ASN A 133 6.70 14.89 -17.02
N HIS A 134 5.63 14.64 -16.26
CA HIS A 134 5.36 13.37 -15.56
C HIS A 134 5.55 12.14 -16.46
N SER A 135 4.97 12.15 -17.66
CA SER A 135 5.04 11.02 -18.58
C SER A 135 6.45 10.78 -19.14
N GLN A 136 7.17 11.86 -19.45
CA GLN A 136 8.54 11.80 -19.97
C GLN A 136 9.50 11.23 -18.93
N LEU A 137 9.36 11.61 -17.66
CA LEU A 137 10.21 11.07 -16.60
C LEU A 137 10.00 9.56 -16.40
N ILE A 138 8.74 9.11 -16.39
CA ILE A 138 8.44 7.68 -16.35
C ILE A 138 9.08 6.97 -17.56
N GLN A 139 8.88 7.48 -18.79
CA GLN A 139 9.47 6.87 -19.97
C GLN A 139 11.01 6.82 -19.91
N THR A 140 11.66 7.83 -19.34
CA THR A 140 13.12 7.84 -19.14
C THR A 140 13.59 6.65 -18.28
N PHE A 141 12.87 6.31 -17.21
CA PHE A 141 13.18 5.13 -16.39
C PHE A 141 12.84 3.80 -17.07
N LEU A 142 11.82 3.77 -17.94
CA LEU A 142 11.38 2.55 -18.61
C LEU A 142 12.13 2.26 -19.91
N ASN A 143 12.70 3.29 -20.54
CA ASN A 143 13.36 3.18 -21.83
C ASN A 143 14.75 2.56 -21.72
N SER A 144 15.06 1.69 -22.68
CA SER A 144 16.29 0.92 -22.61
C SER A 144 17.56 1.71 -22.94
N SER A 145 17.43 2.74 -23.77
CA SER A 145 18.54 3.51 -24.34
C SER A 145 18.95 4.73 -23.52
N THR A 146 18.06 5.30 -22.70
CA THR A 146 18.25 6.59 -21.99
C THR A 146 17.96 6.48 -20.49
N CYS A 147 18.22 5.31 -19.90
CA CYS A 147 17.98 5.05 -18.49
C CYS A 147 18.82 6.01 -17.63
N PRO A 148 18.22 6.67 -16.62
CA PRO A 148 18.92 7.66 -15.82
C PRO A 148 20.03 7.01 -14.98
N GLU A 149 20.96 7.81 -14.48
CA GLU A 149 21.92 7.35 -13.48
C GLU A 149 21.41 7.75 -12.09
N ILE A 150 21.33 6.79 -11.16
CA ILE A 150 20.99 7.06 -9.76
C ILE A 150 22.27 7.00 -8.94
N HIS A 151 22.54 8.02 -8.13
CA HIS A 151 23.79 8.09 -7.39
C HIS A 151 23.62 8.81 -6.05
N GLY A 152 24.52 8.52 -5.13
CA GLY A 152 24.42 9.03 -3.76
C GLY A 152 25.24 8.21 -2.78
N TYR A 153 25.35 8.69 -1.55
CA TYR A 153 26.06 7.97 -0.51
C TYR A 153 25.20 6.89 0.13
N LEU A 154 25.81 5.72 0.37
CA LEU A 154 25.27 4.67 1.23
C LEU A 154 26.38 4.10 2.09
N HIS A 155 26.01 3.53 3.23
CA HIS A 155 26.88 2.67 4.00
C HIS A 155 26.76 1.24 3.47
N ALA A 156 27.89 0.59 3.22
CA ALA A 156 27.94 -0.81 2.82
C ALA A 156 28.69 -1.63 3.87
N LYS A 157 28.19 -2.83 4.15
CA LYS A 157 28.88 -3.75 5.05
C LYS A 157 30.04 -4.40 4.32
N GLU A 158 31.23 -4.39 4.92
CA GLU A 158 32.39 -5.08 4.36
C GLU A 158 32.21 -6.60 4.47
N GLN A 159 32.50 -7.33 3.38
CA GLN A 159 32.38 -8.79 3.37
C GLN A 159 33.29 -9.43 4.42
N GLY A 160 32.74 -10.35 5.20
CA GLY A 160 33.46 -11.05 6.28
C GLY A 160 33.78 -10.20 7.51
N ARG A 161 33.36 -8.92 7.55
CA ARG A 161 33.61 -8.01 8.67
C ARG A 161 32.31 -7.48 9.28
N LYS A 162 32.39 -6.98 10.51
CA LYS A 162 31.28 -6.27 11.17
C LYS A 162 31.28 -4.77 10.87
N SER A 163 32.32 -4.25 10.22
CA SER A 163 32.47 -2.85 9.87
C SER A 163 31.58 -2.43 8.71
N TRP A 164 31.10 -1.20 8.80
CA TRP A 164 30.37 -0.49 7.76
C TRP A 164 31.24 0.66 7.25
N LYS A 165 31.21 0.90 5.95
CA LYS A 165 31.91 2.01 5.31
C LYS A 165 30.97 2.78 4.40
N ARG A 166 31.10 4.10 4.41
CA ARG A 166 30.36 5.00 3.53
C ARG A 166 31.05 5.06 2.17
N PHE A 167 30.33 4.73 1.11
CA PHE A 167 30.79 4.86 -0.27
C PHE A 167 29.80 5.68 -1.09
N TYR A 168 30.29 6.26 -2.18
CA TYR A 168 29.44 6.89 -3.17
C TYR A 168 29.04 5.83 -4.21
N PHE A 169 27.75 5.56 -4.30
CA PHE A 169 27.16 4.55 -5.16
C PHE A 169 26.62 5.15 -6.44
N VAL A 170 26.62 4.32 -7.49
CA VAL A 170 26.11 4.63 -8.81
C VAL A 170 25.36 3.41 -9.35
N LEU A 171 24.07 3.55 -9.59
CA LEU A 171 23.24 2.57 -10.28
C LEU A 171 23.16 2.92 -11.76
N ARG A 172 23.52 1.93 -12.58
CA ARG A 172 23.40 1.96 -14.03
C ARG A 172 22.66 0.71 -14.50
N ARG A 173 22.32 0.68 -15.78
CA ARG A 173 21.64 -0.47 -16.39
C ARG A 173 22.39 -1.78 -16.16
N SER A 174 23.71 -1.75 -16.21
CA SER A 174 24.57 -2.92 -16.01
C SER A 174 24.70 -3.36 -14.55
N GLY A 175 24.18 -2.58 -13.60
CA GLY A 175 24.21 -2.93 -12.18
C GLY A 175 24.58 -1.77 -11.27
N LEU A 176 24.82 -2.13 -10.01
CA LEU A 176 25.22 -1.23 -8.93
C LEU A 176 26.74 -1.24 -8.76
N TYR A 177 27.30 -0.04 -8.70
CA TYR A 177 28.72 0.21 -8.51
C TYR A 177 28.94 1.14 -7.32
N PHE A 178 30.12 1.07 -6.72
CA PHE A 178 30.58 2.10 -5.78
C PHE A 178 31.95 2.65 -6.20
N SER A 179 32.21 3.92 -5.87
CA SER A 179 33.50 4.54 -6.12
C SER A 179 34.50 4.24 -5.00
N ASN A 180 35.72 3.84 -5.38
CA ASN A 180 36.85 3.75 -4.46
C ASN A 180 37.61 5.09 -4.31
N LYS A 181 37.18 6.15 -5.01
CA LYS A 181 37.80 7.48 -5.00
C LYS A 181 36.75 8.59 -4.90
N GLY A 182 36.30 8.85 -3.67
CA GLY A 182 35.33 9.92 -3.39
C GLY A 182 34.04 9.72 -4.18
N THR A 183 33.64 10.74 -4.94
CA THR A 183 32.46 10.72 -5.82
C THR A 183 32.82 10.44 -7.29
N SER A 184 34.05 10.03 -7.59
CA SER A 184 34.50 9.83 -8.97
C SER A 184 33.71 8.72 -9.65
N LYS A 185 33.17 9.03 -10.83
CA LYS A 185 32.41 8.10 -11.69
C LYS A 185 33.24 7.58 -12.87
N GLU A 186 34.56 7.80 -12.85
CA GLU A 186 35.46 7.24 -13.87
C GLU A 186 35.48 5.71 -13.79
N PRO A 187 35.47 5.00 -14.93
CA PRO A 187 35.44 3.52 -14.94
C PRO A 187 36.53 2.87 -14.07
N ARG A 188 37.73 3.45 -14.01
CA ARG A 188 38.85 2.94 -13.20
C ARG A 188 38.62 3.00 -11.68
N HIS A 189 37.72 3.88 -11.22
CA HIS A 189 37.41 4.07 -9.80
C HIS A 189 36.14 3.30 -9.38
N LEU A 190 35.35 2.84 -10.34
CA LEU A 190 34.10 2.13 -10.08
C LEU A 190 34.38 0.65 -9.80
N GLN A 191 33.82 0.16 -8.70
CA GLN A 191 33.84 -1.23 -8.29
C GLN A 191 32.44 -1.80 -8.42
N PHE A 192 32.31 -2.91 -9.15
CA PHE A 192 31.03 -3.61 -9.30
C PHE A 192 30.60 -4.25 -7.99
N MET A 193 29.32 -4.14 -7.64
CA MET A 193 28.75 -4.74 -6.43
C MET A 193 27.70 -5.80 -6.73
N ALA A 194 26.74 -5.51 -7.61
CA ALA A 194 25.64 -6.42 -7.95
C ALA A 194 24.97 -6.07 -9.28
N GLU A 195 24.37 -7.07 -9.91
CA GLU A 195 23.37 -6.94 -10.98
C GLU A 195 22.02 -7.50 -10.52
N PHE A 196 20.95 -7.26 -11.27
CA PHE A 196 19.57 -7.52 -10.81
C PHE A 196 18.79 -8.52 -11.66
N SER A 197 19.40 -9.08 -12.72
CA SER A 197 18.83 -10.20 -13.48
C SER A 197 18.52 -11.38 -12.56
N ASP A 198 19.52 -11.83 -11.80
CA ASP A 198 19.47 -13.01 -10.92
C ASP A 198 19.53 -12.64 -9.41
N SER A 199 19.20 -11.40 -9.05
CA SER A 199 19.16 -10.95 -7.65
C SER A 199 17.94 -10.11 -7.35
N ASP A 200 17.47 -10.15 -6.10
CA ASP A 200 16.34 -9.37 -5.62
C ASP A 200 16.76 -8.40 -4.50
N VAL A 201 16.02 -7.30 -4.38
CA VAL A 201 16.22 -6.28 -3.34
C VAL A 201 15.26 -6.51 -2.18
N TYR A 202 15.78 -6.50 -0.96
CA TYR A 202 15.02 -6.69 0.27
C TYR A 202 15.27 -5.54 1.23
N THR A 203 14.27 -5.17 2.01
CA THR A 203 14.40 -4.30 3.18
C THR A 203 14.77 -5.12 4.40
N LEU A 204 15.59 -4.56 5.27
CA LEU A 204 15.93 -5.19 6.55
C LEU A 204 14.80 -4.91 7.58
N LEU A 205 14.48 -5.92 8.40
CA LEU A 205 13.44 -5.86 9.44
C LEU A 205 14.01 -5.53 10.83
N SER A 206 15.32 -5.65 11.03
CA SER A 206 16.00 -5.58 12.34
C SER A 206 17.47 -5.16 12.23
N ASP A 207 17.68 -4.00 11.62
CA ASP A 207 18.93 -3.56 10.99
C ASP A 207 20.10 -3.43 11.99
N ARG A 208 19.84 -2.75 13.11
CA ARG A 208 20.86 -2.54 14.15
C ARG A 208 21.13 -3.80 14.95
N LYS A 209 20.09 -4.55 15.31
CA LYS A 209 20.19 -5.72 16.19
C LYS A 209 20.88 -6.89 15.48
N LEU A 210 20.53 -7.16 14.23
CA LEU A 210 21.02 -8.34 13.52
C LEU A 210 22.33 -8.06 12.76
N HIS A 211 22.45 -6.88 12.16
CA HIS A 211 23.57 -6.58 11.25
C HIS A 211 24.52 -5.49 11.75
N GLY A 212 24.21 -4.81 12.86
CA GLY A 212 24.99 -3.70 13.38
C GLY A 212 25.00 -2.50 12.42
N ALA A 213 23.90 -2.26 11.71
CA ALA A 213 23.79 -1.18 10.73
C ALA A 213 23.89 0.21 11.41
N PRO A 214 24.45 1.22 10.71
CA PRO A 214 24.53 2.59 11.24
C PRO A 214 23.17 3.25 11.55
N THR A 215 22.13 2.90 10.77
CA THR A 215 20.76 3.42 10.92
C THR A 215 19.74 2.27 10.83
N ASP A 216 18.45 2.60 10.97
CA ASP A 216 17.31 1.67 10.78
C ASP A 216 16.80 1.65 9.33
N TYR A 217 17.59 2.17 8.38
CA TYR A 217 17.22 2.31 6.97
C TYR A 217 18.07 1.41 6.08
N GLY A 218 18.20 0.16 6.51
CA GLY A 218 18.92 -0.91 5.84
C GLY A 218 18.13 -1.61 4.76
N PHE A 219 18.84 -2.05 3.72
CA PHE A 219 18.32 -2.90 2.65
C PHE A 219 19.46 -3.77 2.11
N CYS A 220 19.16 -4.76 1.29
CA CYS A 220 20.19 -5.61 0.71
C CYS A 220 19.84 -6.15 -0.65
N VAL A 221 20.86 -6.53 -1.40
CA VAL A 221 20.73 -7.33 -2.62
C VAL A 221 21.08 -8.78 -2.29
N LYS A 222 20.16 -9.70 -2.56
CA LYS A 222 20.32 -11.15 -2.37
C LYS A 222 20.28 -11.86 -3.73
N PRO A 223 21.30 -12.64 -4.09
CA PRO A 223 21.25 -13.51 -5.25
C PRO A 223 20.18 -14.59 -5.10
N ASN A 224 19.42 -14.87 -6.17
CA ASN A 224 18.27 -15.78 -6.13
C ASN A 224 18.70 -17.22 -5.82
N LYS A 225 19.89 -17.62 -6.30
CA LYS A 225 20.45 -18.96 -6.13
C LYS A 225 21.17 -19.18 -4.78
N SER A 226 21.29 -18.14 -3.94
CA SER A 226 21.97 -18.25 -2.64
C SER A 226 21.02 -17.97 -1.49
N ASN A 227 21.07 -18.85 -0.49
CA ASN A 227 20.42 -18.68 0.81
C ASN A 227 21.44 -18.43 1.93
N SER A 228 22.71 -18.22 1.59
CA SER A 228 23.78 -17.94 2.55
C SER A 228 23.72 -16.47 2.99
N PRO A 229 23.67 -16.18 4.31
CA PRO A 229 23.75 -14.81 4.82
C PRO A 229 25.03 -14.07 4.39
N ARG A 230 26.10 -14.81 4.05
CA ARG A 230 27.39 -14.24 3.63
C ARG A 230 27.35 -13.62 2.24
N ASP A 231 26.40 -14.03 1.41
CA ASP A 231 26.29 -13.56 0.03
C ASP A 231 25.43 -12.29 -0.07
N LEU A 232 24.74 -11.93 1.02
CA LEU A 232 23.97 -10.70 1.11
C LEU A 232 24.87 -9.48 0.95
N LYS A 233 24.51 -8.62 0.00
CA LYS A 233 25.12 -7.30 -0.18
C LYS A 233 24.33 -6.30 0.65
N LEU A 234 24.72 -6.15 1.92
CA LEU A 234 24.05 -5.28 2.90
C LEU A 234 24.43 -3.80 2.69
N LEU A 235 23.40 -2.96 2.58
CA LEU A 235 23.45 -1.52 2.37
C LEU A 235 22.60 -0.81 3.43
N CYS A 236 22.92 0.44 3.74
CA CYS A 236 22.23 1.23 4.75
C CYS A 236 22.26 2.71 4.38
N ALA A 237 21.08 3.34 4.35
CA ALA A 237 20.91 4.75 4.03
C ALA A 237 20.94 5.63 5.30
N ASP A 238 21.16 6.94 5.13
CA ASP A 238 21.13 7.89 6.24
C ASP A 238 19.68 8.17 6.71
N ASP A 239 18.69 8.03 5.82
CA ASP A 239 17.26 8.25 6.08
C ASP A 239 16.33 7.33 5.25
N GLU A 240 15.04 7.34 5.61
CA GLU A 240 13.98 6.54 4.99
C GLU A 240 13.76 6.90 3.51
N GLN A 241 13.88 8.18 3.16
CA GLN A 241 13.62 8.68 1.80
C GLN A 241 14.67 8.12 0.86
N THR A 242 15.93 8.19 1.25
CA THR A 242 17.06 7.66 0.52
C THR A 242 16.92 6.15 0.34
N ARG A 243 16.59 5.39 1.41
CA ARG A 243 16.32 3.95 1.30
C ARG A 243 15.21 3.65 0.30
N THR A 244 14.07 4.32 0.42
CA THR A 244 12.90 4.13 -0.45
C THR A 244 13.24 4.44 -1.91
N CYS A 245 14.01 5.50 -2.16
CA CYS A 245 14.49 5.87 -3.49
C CYS A 245 15.38 4.77 -4.08
N TRP A 246 16.39 4.29 -3.33
CA TRP A 246 17.30 3.24 -3.82
C TRP A 246 16.57 1.92 -4.10
N VAL A 247 15.71 1.47 -3.19
CA VAL A 247 14.93 0.23 -3.38
C VAL A 247 14.01 0.36 -4.60
N THR A 248 13.34 1.50 -4.77
CA THR A 248 12.45 1.74 -5.92
C THR A 248 13.23 1.86 -7.23
N ALA A 249 14.37 2.54 -7.23
CA ALA A 249 15.26 2.59 -8.39
C ALA A 249 15.72 1.19 -8.81
N ILE A 250 16.16 0.36 -7.87
CA ILE A 250 16.55 -1.03 -8.17
C ILE A 250 15.38 -1.83 -8.77
N ARG A 251 14.16 -1.68 -8.22
CA ARG A 251 12.96 -2.32 -8.78
C ARG A 251 12.66 -1.83 -10.20
N LEU A 252 12.78 -0.53 -10.47
CA LEU A 252 12.61 0.03 -11.82
C LEU A 252 13.65 -0.53 -12.80
N PHE A 253 14.90 -0.66 -12.38
CA PHE A 253 15.97 -1.21 -13.23
C PHE A 253 15.82 -2.71 -13.47
N LYS A 254 15.34 -3.46 -12.48
CA LYS A 254 15.12 -4.90 -12.59
C LYS A 254 13.92 -5.23 -13.48
N TYR A 255 12.78 -4.59 -13.25
CA TYR A 255 11.50 -4.97 -13.86
C TYR A 255 11.04 -4.05 -15.00
N GLY A 256 11.52 -2.80 -15.03
CA GLY A 256 11.24 -1.83 -16.10
C GLY A 256 9.75 -1.71 -16.43
N MET A 257 9.44 -1.88 -17.73
CA MET A 257 8.07 -1.77 -18.25
C MET A 257 7.08 -2.71 -17.58
N GLN A 258 7.51 -3.91 -17.15
CA GLN A 258 6.64 -4.86 -16.46
C GLN A 258 6.10 -4.28 -15.14
N LEU A 259 6.91 -3.50 -14.41
CA LEU A 259 6.47 -2.86 -13.17
C LEU A 259 5.44 -1.76 -13.44
N TYR A 260 5.59 -1.02 -14.53
CA TYR A 260 4.62 -0.01 -14.96
C TYR A 260 3.31 -0.65 -15.44
N GLN A 261 3.37 -1.75 -16.18
CA GLN A 261 2.19 -2.55 -16.54
C GLN A 261 1.46 -3.05 -15.30
N ASN A 262 2.21 -3.49 -14.29
CA ASN A 262 1.62 -3.93 -13.03
C ASN A 262 0.82 -2.82 -12.36
N PHE A 263 1.35 -1.59 -12.37
CA PHE A 263 0.68 -0.39 -11.87
C PHE A 263 -0.58 -0.03 -12.69
N LEU A 264 -0.54 -0.15 -14.03
CA LEU A 264 -1.68 0.21 -14.89
C LEU A 264 -2.83 -0.80 -14.84
N GLN A 265 -2.54 -2.09 -14.72
CA GLN A 265 -3.54 -3.15 -14.87
C GLN A 265 -4.74 -3.07 -13.89
N PRO A 266 -4.57 -2.70 -12.59
CA PRO A 266 -5.69 -2.45 -11.70
C PRO A 266 -6.59 -1.29 -12.17
N HIS A 267 -5.98 -0.22 -12.71
CA HIS A 267 -6.68 0.94 -13.26
C HIS A 267 -7.36 0.68 -14.61
N GLN A 268 -6.92 -0.35 -15.35
CA GLN A 268 -7.54 -0.76 -16.61
C GLN A 268 -8.85 -1.53 -16.40
N LYS A 269 -8.99 -2.32 -15.32
CA LYS A 269 -10.27 -2.99 -15.00
C LYS A 269 -11.36 -2.03 -14.51
N GLN A 270 -11.01 -0.82 -14.07
CA GLN A 270 -12.00 0.25 -13.85
C GLN A 270 -12.55 0.83 -15.17
N LYS A 271 -11.89 0.58 -16.31
CA LYS A 271 -12.55 0.67 -17.62
C LYS A 271 -13.17 -0.69 -17.92
N SER A 272 -14.42 -0.84 -17.49
CA SER A 272 -15.25 -2.02 -17.74
C SER A 272 -15.05 -2.58 -19.15
N SER A 273 -14.48 -3.79 -19.26
CA SER A 273 -14.89 -4.70 -20.31
C SER A 273 -16.37 -5.02 -20.04
N PRO A 274 -17.28 -4.94 -21.03
CA PRO A 274 -18.70 -5.18 -20.83
C PRO A 274 -18.89 -6.67 -20.51
N MET A 275 -18.81 -7.01 -19.24
CA MET A 275 -19.47 -8.17 -18.68
C MET A 275 -20.94 -7.94 -19.02
N ARG A 276 -21.46 -8.70 -19.99
CA ARG A 276 -22.81 -8.56 -20.59
C ARG A 276 -23.76 -7.89 -19.61
N SER A 277 -23.94 -6.58 -19.79
CA SER A 277 -24.81 -5.81 -18.95
C SER A 277 -26.21 -6.37 -19.15
N ILE A 278 -26.90 -6.58 -18.04
CA ILE A 278 -28.33 -6.31 -18.03
C ILE A 278 -28.41 -4.86 -18.55
N SER A 279 -29.01 -4.69 -19.73
CA SER A 279 -28.97 -3.43 -20.46
C SER A 279 -29.34 -2.27 -19.54
N GLU A 280 -28.70 -1.11 -19.70
CA GLU A 280 -29.07 0.12 -18.97
C GLU A 280 -30.54 0.51 -19.17
N ASN A 281 -31.22 -0.11 -20.15
CA ASN A 281 -32.66 -0.01 -20.37
C ASN A 281 -33.51 -0.87 -19.40
N SER A 282 -32.91 -1.61 -18.47
CA SER A 282 -33.60 -2.50 -17.53
C SER A 282 -33.50 -2.09 -16.06
N LEU A 283 -32.80 -0.98 -15.76
CA LEU A 283 -32.81 -0.39 -14.43
C LEU A 283 -33.97 0.61 -14.36
N VAL A 284 -34.93 0.33 -13.49
CA VAL A 284 -36.08 1.21 -13.24
C VAL A 284 -36.08 1.65 -11.79
N ALA A 285 -36.33 2.92 -11.53
CA ALA A 285 -36.46 3.43 -10.16
C ALA A 285 -37.72 2.82 -9.53
N MET A 286 -37.61 2.29 -8.32
CA MET A 286 -38.71 1.65 -7.61
C MET A 286 -39.08 2.47 -6.37
N ASP A 287 -40.37 2.64 -6.15
CA ASP A 287 -40.93 3.30 -4.97
C ASP A 287 -41.51 2.25 -4.01
N PHE A 288 -41.00 2.25 -2.78
CA PHE A 288 -41.41 1.37 -1.67
C PHE A 288 -42.16 2.11 -0.56
N SER A 289 -42.52 3.38 -0.76
CA SER A 289 -43.15 4.21 0.28
C SER A 289 -44.60 3.82 0.60
N GLY A 290 -45.26 3.01 -0.24
CA GLY A 290 -46.62 2.50 -0.05
C GLY A 290 -46.70 1.02 0.37
N GLN A 291 -47.93 0.49 0.52
CA GLN A 291 -48.19 -0.92 0.85
C GLN A 291 -47.82 -1.91 -0.27
N THR A 292 -47.61 -1.42 -1.50
CA THR A 292 -47.21 -2.21 -2.68
C THR A 292 -46.10 -1.48 -3.42
N SER A 293 -45.01 -2.18 -3.75
CA SER A 293 -43.90 -1.62 -4.52
C SER A 293 -44.32 -1.30 -5.95
N ARG A 294 -43.99 -0.11 -6.46
CA ARG A 294 -44.26 0.29 -7.84
C ARG A 294 -42.99 0.73 -8.57
N VAL A 295 -43.01 0.60 -9.90
CA VAL A 295 -41.98 1.17 -10.78
C VAL A 295 -42.30 2.66 -11.04
N ILE A 296 -41.31 3.54 -10.89
CA ILE A 296 -41.38 4.96 -11.25
C ILE A 296 -41.02 5.09 -12.74
N GLU A 297 -42.02 5.25 -13.59
CA GLU A 297 -41.83 5.36 -15.04
C GLU A 297 -41.50 6.79 -15.51
N ASN A 298 -41.90 7.81 -14.75
CA ASN A 298 -41.68 9.21 -15.11
C ASN A 298 -40.25 9.66 -14.72
N PRO A 299 -39.40 10.07 -15.69
CA PRO A 299 -38.01 10.46 -15.41
C PRO A 299 -37.88 11.66 -14.46
N SER A 300 -38.79 12.62 -14.53
CA SER A 300 -38.78 13.79 -13.67
C SER A 300 -39.14 13.43 -12.22
N GLU A 301 -40.07 12.50 -12.04
CA GLU A 301 -40.44 11.95 -10.73
C GLU A 301 -39.28 11.15 -10.12
N ALA A 302 -38.63 10.29 -10.92
CA ALA A 302 -37.48 9.52 -10.47
C ALA A 302 -36.32 10.43 -10.03
N LEU A 303 -36.08 11.53 -10.75
CA LEU A 303 -35.07 12.52 -10.37
C LEU A 303 -35.47 13.26 -9.10
N SER A 304 -36.73 13.68 -8.96
CA SER A 304 -37.22 14.31 -7.74
C SER A 304 -37.11 13.39 -6.52
N VAL A 305 -37.46 12.11 -6.65
CA VAL A 305 -37.33 11.11 -5.59
C VAL A 305 -35.87 10.85 -5.24
N ALA A 306 -34.96 10.74 -6.23
CA ALA A 306 -33.53 10.57 -5.98
C ALA A 306 -32.90 11.79 -5.29
N VAL A 307 -33.32 13.01 -5.67
CA VAL A 307 -32.90 14.25 -5.03
C VAL A 307 -33.47 14.35 -3.61
N GLU A 308 -34.74 14.02 -3.41
CA GLU A 308 -35.38 14.02 -2.10
C GLU A 308 -34.76 12.96 -1.18
N GLU A 309 -34.48 11.75 -1.68
CA GLU A 309 -33.79 10.69 -0.95
C GLU A 309 -32.37 11.11 -0.59
N GLY A 310 -31.62 11.69 -1.54
CA GLY A 310 -30.28 12.23 -1.31
C GLY A 310 -30.26 13.40 -0.31
N LEU A 311 -31.29 14.24 -0.31
CA LEU A 311 -31.48 15.29 0.70
C LEU A 311 -31.96 14.71 2.04
N SER A 312 -32.75 13.63 2.04
CA SER A 312 -33.21 12.93 3.23
C SER A 312 -32.07 12.18 3.91
N TRP A 313 -31.13 11.60 3.16
CA TRP A 313 -29.90 11.01 3.69
C TRP A 313 -29.03 12.08 4.34
N ARG A 314 -28.87 13.24 3.68
CA ARG A 314 -28.17 14.39 4.29
C ARG A 314 -28.88 14.90 5.53
N ARG A 315 -30.22 14.98 5.54
CA ARG A 315 -31.04 15.38 6.70
C ARG A 315 -31.00 14.36 7.84
N LYS A 316 -31.01 13.06 7.56
CA LYS A 316 -30.92 11.98 8.57
C LYS A 316 -29.54 11.93 9.23
N SER A 317 -28.49 12.38 8.54
CA SER A 317 -27.14 12.51 9.12
C SER A 317 -26.99 13.73 10.04
N CYS A 318 -27.88 14.74 9.96
CA CYS A 318 -27.83 15.94 10.79
C CYS A 318 -28.98 16.12 11.80
N HIS A 319 -30.04 15.29 11.77
CA HIS A 319 -31.21 15.43 12.65
C HIS A 319 -31.43 14.33 13.70
N ARG A 320 -30.38 13.63 14.16
CA ARG A 320 -30.53 12.84 15.41
C ARG A 320 -30.52 13.68 16.69
N LEU A 321 -30.43 14.99 16.57
CA LEU A 321 -30.64 15.95 17.67
C LEU A 321 -31.68 16.98 17.23
N SER A 322 -32.70 17.15 18.07
CA SER A 322 -33.74 18.19 18.06
C SER A 322 -34.99 17.98 17.19
N SER A 323 -35.98 17.30 17.78
CA SER A 323 -37.39 17.71 17.68
C SER A 323 -38.08 17.50 19.03
N HIS A 324 -38.53 18.61 19.64
CA HIS A 324 -39.26 18.63 20.91
C HIS A 324 -40.74 18.25 20.72
N GLY A 325 -41.26 17.41 21.63
CA GLY A 325 -42.70 17.19 21.80
C GLY A 325 -43.03 16.15 22.87
N SER A 326 -43.22 16.62 24.11
CA SER A 326 -43.82 15.95 25.30
C SER A 326 -42.89 15.15 26.24
N PRO A 327 -43.02 15.34 27.57
CA PRO A 327 -42.20 14.66 28.56
C PRO A 327 -42.83 13.30 28.88
N SER A 328 -42.13 12.22 28.56
CA SER A 328 -42.46 10.90 29.08
C SER A 328 -41.17 10.17 29.42
N SER A 329 -41.12 9.72 30.66
CA SER A 329 -40.01 9.12 31.37
C SER A 329 -39.45 7.88 30.68
N SER A 330 -38.39 8.07 29.90
CA SER A 330 -37.41 7.02 29.58
C SER A 330 -36.10 7.68 29.15
N HIS A 331 -35.41 8.31 30.10
CA HIS A 331 -34.00 8.61 29.94
C HIS A 331 -33.21 7.29 29.72
N SER A 332 -32.16 7.40 28.90
CA SER A 332 -30.92 6.60 28.98
C SER A 332 -30.86 5.15 28.47
N LEU A 333 -31.14 4.86 27.20
CA LEU A 333 -30.71 3.58 26.60
C LEU A 333 -30.07 3.62 25.20
N MET A 334 -29.92 4.79 24.55
CA MET A 334 -29.30 4.89 23.20
C MET A 334 -27.93 5.62 23.16
N ALA A 335 -27.39 6.06 24.30
CA ALA A 335 -26.11 6.77 24.38
C ALA A 335 -24.86 5.86 24.40
N GLY A 336 -25.00 4.57 24.04
CA GLY A 336 -24.04 3.54 24.48
C GLY A 336 -23.23 2.82 23.40
N ILE A 337 -23.44 3.07 22.09
CA ILE A 337 -22.65 2.40 21.07
C ILE A 337 -21.55 3.35 20.61
N ALA A 338 -20.35 3.15 21.13
CA ALA A 338 -19.14 3.75 20.62
C ALA A 338 -18.87 3.25 19.19
N LEU A 339 -19.53 3.85 18.19
CA LEU A 339 -19.49 3.44 16.77
C LEU A 339 -18.07 3.38 16.21
N HIS A 340 -17.16 4.19 16.76
CA HIS A 340 -15.74 4.18 16.42
C HIS A 340 -15.07 2.82 16.70
N LEU A 341 -15.55 2.02 17.65
CA LEU A 341 -15.01 0.69 17.95
C LEU A 341 -15.17 -0.30 16.79
N ALA A 342 -16.16 -0.08 15.92
CA ALA A 342 -16.37 -0.89 14.72
C ALA A 342 -15.58 -0.37 13.51
N GLN A 343 -14.88 0.77 13.64
CA GLN A 343 -14.20 1.39 12.52
C GLN A 343 -12.83 0.77 12.29
N PRO A 344 -12.44 0.50 11.04
CA PRO A 344 -11.17 -0.16 10.72
C PRO A 344 -9.95 0.69 11.09
N TRP A 345 -10.10 2.02 11.12
CA TRP A 345 -9.05 2.95 11.51
C TRP A 345 -8.85 3.06 13.03
N PHE A 346 -9.74 2.48 13.84
CA PHE A 346 -9.65 2.56 15.30
C PHE A 346 -9.02 1.29 15.87
N HIS A 347 -7.99 1.46 16.70
CA HIS A 347 -7.24 0.37 17.32
C HIS A 347 -7.27 0.52 18.82
N SER A 348 -8.18 -0.21 19.46
CA SER A 348 -8.23 -0.22 20.92
C SER A 348 -6.96 -0.86 21.51
N LYS A 349 -6.47 -0.27 22.62
CA LYS A 349 -5.30 -0.75 23.38
C LYS A 349 -4.00 -0.85 22.59
N LEU A 350 -3.87 -0.14 21.47
CA LEU A 350 -2.64 -0.10 20.69
C LEU A 350 -1.63 0.87 21.33
N SER A 351 -0.41 0.39 21.56
CA SER A 351 0.69 1.23 22.05
C SER A 351 1.19 2.21 20.98
N ARG A 352 1.96 3.20 21.41
CA ARG A 352 2.63 4.13 20.49
C ARG A 352 3.60 3.39 19.56
N GLU A 353 4.34 2.43 20.09
CA GLU A 353 5.36 1.65 19.38
C GLU A 353 4.71 0.70 18.36
N GLU A 354 3.61 0.04 18.72
CA GLU A 354 2.86 -0.80 17.78
C GLU A 354 2.20 0.03 16.68
N ALA A 355 1.66 1.22 17.01
CA ALA A 355 1.16 2.16 16.01
C ALA A 355 2.25 2.58 15.03
N HIS A 356 3.45 2.84 15.53
CA HIS A 356 4.59 3.15 14.68
C HIS A 356 4.90 1.98 13.74
N ARG A 357 4.99 0.76 14.28
CA ARG A 357 5.26 -0.45 13.50
C ARG A 357 4.23 -0.68 12.39
N LEU A 358 2.94 -0.56 12.71
CA LEU A 358 1.86 -0.79 11.74
C LEU A 358 1.87 0.24 10.60
N ILE A 359 1.99 1.54 10.93
CA ILE A 359 2.07 2.58 9.90
C ILE A 359 3.34 2.41 9.04
N SER A 360 4.47 2.03 9.66
CA SER A 360 5.70 1.74 8.93
C SER A 360 5.55 0.60 7.93
N GLN A 361 4.91 -0.50 8.31
CA GLN A 361 4.71 -1.67 7.44
C GLN A 361 3.83 -1.39 6.22
N GLN A 362 2.99 -0.35 6.28
CA GLN A 362 2.09 0.04 5.19
C GLN A 362 2.69 1.10 4.25
N GLY A 363 3.98 1.44 4.40
CA GLY A 363 4.75 2.18 3.40
C GLY A 363 5.03 3.65 3.70
N LEU A 364 4.75 4.15 4.92
CA LEU A 364 5.14 5.51 5.35
C LEU A 364 4.78 6.66 4.38
N ILE A 365 3.68 6.54 3.63
CA ILE A 365 3.22 7.63 2.74
C ILE A 365 2.36 8.64 3.50
N ASP A 366 2.26 9.84 2.95
CA ASP A 366 1.46 10.92 3.54
C ASP A 366 -0.01 10.54 3.67
N GLY A 367 -0.57 10.82 4.84
CA GLY A 367 -1.99 10.60 5.12
C GLY A 367 -2.33 9.18 5.57
N VAL A 368 -1.34 8.28 5.73
CA VAL A 368 -1.55 7.00 6.44
C VAL A 368 -1.78 7.29 7.92
N PHE A 369 -2.88 6.80 8.47
CA PHE A 369 -3.28 7.11 9.84
C PHE A 369 -4.01 5.98 10.56
N LEU A 370 -4.06 6.09 11.89
CA LEU A 370 -4.96 5.33 12.76
C LEU A 370 -5.29 6.15 14.01
N LEU A 371 -6.42 5.84 14.65
CA LEU A 371 -6.77 6.33 15.98
C LEU A 371 -6.59 5.20 17.00
N ARG A 372 -6.18 5.56 18.21
CA ARG A 372 -5.97 4.63 19.32
C ARG A 372 -6.32 5.29 20.64
N ASP A 373 -6.53 4.47 21.66
CA ASP A 373 -6.62 4.93 23.04
C ASP A 373 -5.30 5.62 23.47
N SER A 374 -5.41 6.70 24.23
CA SER A 374 -4.25 7.33 24.86
C SER A 374 -3.78 6.51 26.06
N GLN A 375 -2.51 6.10 26.05
CA GLN A 375 -1.91 5.39 27.18
C GLN A 375 -1.50 6.33 28.32
N SER A 376 -1.23 7.60 28.01
CA SER A 376 -0.76 8.59 28.98
C SER A 376 -1.88 9.41 29.62
N ASN A 377 -3.01 9.56 28.93
CA ASN A 377 -4.14 10.36 29.42
C ASN A 377 -5.45 9.55 29.29
N PRO A 378 -5.94 8.93 30.38
CA PRO A 378 -7.15 8.12 30.35
C PRO A 378 -8.34 8.87 29.76
N LYS A 379 -9.22 8.16 29.04
CA LYS A 379 -10.43 8.69 28.36
C LYS A 379 -10.16 9.67 27.22
N THR A 380 -8.91 9.80 26.76
CA THR A 380 -8.58 10.58 25.55
C THR A 380 -8.08 9.66 24.45
N PHE A 381 -8.06 10.18 23.22
CA PHE A 381 -7.63 9.43 22.04
C PHE A 381 -6.39 10.06 21.42
N VAL A 382 -5.71 9.28 20.58
CA VAL A 382 -4.53 9.74 19.84
C VAL A 382 -4.71 9.42 18.37
N LEU A 383 -4.61 10.44 17.52
CA LEU A 383 -4.44 10.29 16.08
C LEU A 383 -2.94 10.11 15.80
N SER A 384 -2.56 8.94 15.26
CA SER A 384 -1.21 8.69 14.74
C SER A 384 -1.23 8.85 13.22
N LEU A 385 -0.43 9.76 12.66
CA LEU A 385 -0.46 10.17 11.26
C LEU A 385 0.95 10.21 10.66
N CYS A 386 1.12 9.60 9.49
CA CYS A 386 2.33 9.71 8.69
C CYS A 386 2.31 10.97 7.81
N HIS A 387 3.41 11.72 7.85
CA HIS A 387 3.67 12.84 6.96
C HIS A 387 5.18 13.01 6.76
N MET A 388 5.62 13.12 5.50
CA MET A 388 7.02 13.15 5.09
C MET A 388 7.82 12.01 5.73
N GLN A 389 7.26 10.79 5.64
CA GLN A 389 7.84 9.54 6.18
C GLN A 389 8.09 9.56 7.69
N ARG A 390 7.52 10.52 8.43
CA ARG A 390 7.58 10.60 9.89
C ARG A 390 6.20 10.43 10.49
N ILE A 391 6.13 9.68 11.58
CA ILE A 391 4.88 9.43 12.29
C ILE A 391 4.74 10.45 13.43
N LYS A 392 3.68 11.25 13.36
CA LYS A 392 3.31 12.24 14.38
C LYS A 392 2.08 11.75 15.16
N HIS A 393 2.01 12.11 16.43
CA HIS A 393 0.89 11.76 17.31
C HIS A 393 0.21 13.03 17.81
N PHE A 394 -1.09 13.13 17.61
CA PHE A 394 -1.91 14.27 18.01
C PHE A 394 -2.92 13.81 19.06
N GLN A 395 -2.98 14.49 20.20
CA GLN A 395 -3.98 14.19 21.23
C GLN A 395 -5.33 14.74 20.81
N ILE A 396 -6.34 13.88 20.85
CA ILE A 396 -7.74 14.25 20.69
C ILE A 396 -8.31 14.36 22.11
N LEU A 397 -8.65 15.58 22.51
CA LEU A 397 -9.09 15.89 23.86
C LEU A 397 -10.61 16.10 23.88
N PRO A 398 -11.30 15.65 24.95
CA PRO A 398 -12.67 16.03 25.18
C PRO A 398 -12.76 17.51 25.55
N VAL A 399 -13.75 18.20 25.01
CA VAL A 399 -14.09 19.60 25.32
C VAL A 399 -15.55 19.63 25.70
N GLU A 400 -15.87 20.26 26.82
CA GLU A 400 -17.25 20.43 27.29
C GLU A 400 -17.74 21.83 26.91
N ASP A 401 -18.93 21.90 26.32
CA ASP A 401 -19.58 23.15 25.93
C ASP A 401 -21.09 23.01 26.19
N GLU A 402 -21.66 23.89 27.01
CA GLU A 402 -23.08 23.86 27.39
C GLU A 402 -23.57 22.48 27.92
N GLY A 403 -22.69 21.73 28.59
CA GLY A 403 -22.98 20.39 29.13
C GLY A 403 -22.96 19.26 28.10
N GLU A 404 -22.63 19.54 26.84
CA GLU A 404 -22.37 18.54 25.81
C GLU A 404 -20.87 18.29 25.66
N GLN A 405 -20.49 17.03 25.46
CA GLN A 405 -19.09 16.62 25.28
C GLN A 405 -18.75 16.51 23.79
N PHE A 406 -17.71 17.22 23.38
CA PHE A 406 -17.12 17.21 22.04
C PHE A 406 -15.68 16.68 22.06
N TYR A 407 -15.14 16.40 20.88
CA TYR A 407 -13.74 16.07 20.66
C TYR A 407 -13.06 17.15 19.82
N SER A 408 -11.81 17.47 20.13
CA SER A 408 -11.01 18.47 19.41
C SER A 408 -9.53 18.08 19.33
N LEU A 409 -8.88 18.54 18.26
CA LEU A 409 -7.44 18.46 18.01
C LEU A 409 -6.72 19.81 18.19
N ASP A 410 -7.47 20.87 18.45
CA ASP A 410 -7.01 22.27 18.38
C ASP A 410 -7.61 23.11 19.52
N GLU A 411 -7.61 22.56 20.73
CA GLU A 411 -8.02 23.26 21.96
C GLU A 411 -9.47 23.79 21.92
N GLY A 412 -10.35 23.11 21.18
CA GLY A 412 -11.77 23.43 21.09
C GLY A 412 -12.13 24.47 20.03
N HIS A 413 -11.20 24.90 19.17
CA HIS A 413 -11.53 25.76 18.02
C HIS A 413 -12.38 25.02 16.99
N THR A 414 -12.05 23.76 16.70
CA THR A 414 -12.84 22.85 15.89
C THR A 414 -13.35 21.72 16.78
N ARG A 415 -14.68 21.53 16.80
CA ARG A 415 -15.37 20.60 17.70
C ARG A 415 -16.12 19.56 16.90
N PHE A 416 -16.08 18.32 17.37
CA PHE A 416 -16.76 17.18 16.75
C PHE A 416 -17.57 16.43 17.79
N SER A 417 -18.80 16.05 17.46
CA SER A 417 -19.66 15.29 18.37
C SER A 417 -19.12 13.89 18.66
N ASP A 418 -18.40 13.30 17.69
CA ASP A 418 -17.77 12.00 17.81
C ASP A 418 -16.49 11.89 16.96
N LEU A 419 -15.77 10.78 17.14
CA LEU A 419 -14.54 10.51 16.39
C LEU A 419 -14.77 10.25 14.90
N LEU A 420 -15.97 9.83 14.50
CA LEU A 420 -16.28 9.56 13.09
C LEU A 420 -16.34 10.88 12.32
N GLN A 421 -17.09 11.86 12.85
CA GLN A 421 -17.17 13.20 12.28
C GLN A 421 -15.78 13.88 12.22
N LEU A 422 -14.97 13.69 13.27
CA LEU A 422 -13.58 14.17 13.29
C LEU A 422 -12.79 13.58 12.12
N VAL A 423 -12.82 12.25 11.95
CA VAL A 423 -12.08 11.57 10.87
C VAL A 423 -12.59 12.02 9.50
N GLU A 424 -13.90 12.07 9.27
CA GLU A 424 -14.50 12.52 8.01
C GLU A 424 -14.09 13.95 7.66
N PHE A 425 -14.12 14.85 8.66
CA PHE A 425 -13.67 16.22 8.47
C PHE A 425 -12.20 16.27 8.04
N TYR A 426 -11.31 15.55 8.73
CA TYR A 426 -9.87 15.58 8.42
C TYR A 426 -9.48 14.75 7.19
N GLN A 427 -10.38 13.90 6.68
CA GLN A 427 -10.24 13.30 5.35
C GLN A 427 -10.48 14.33 4.23
N LEU A 428 -11.42 15.25 4.44
CA LEU A 428 -11.75 16.29 3.46
C LEU A 428 -10.88 17.55 3.62
N ASN A 429 -10.46 17.87 4.84
CA ASN A 429 -9.80 19.11 5.21
C ASN A 429 -8.49 18.83 5.97
N ARG A 430 -7.44 19.63 5.74
CA ARG A 430 -6.22 19.45 6.55
C ARG A 430 -6.38 19.99 7.98
N GLY A 431 -7.15 21.06 8.15
CA GLY A 431 -7.23 21.80 9.42
C GLY A 431 -5.84 22.07 10.02
N VAL A 432 -5.67 21.70 11.28
CA VAL A 432 -4.38 21.79 12.02
C VAL A 432 -3.38 20.68 11.70
N LEU A 433 -3.78 19.65 10.94
CA LEU A 433 -2.90 18.53 10.58
C LEU A 433 -1.95 18.92 9.44
N PRO A 434 -0.76 18.31 9.38
CA PRO A 434 0.20 18.59 8.31
C PRO A 434 -0.29 18.15 6.92
N CYS A 435 -1.16 17.13 6.86
CA CYS A 435 -1.81 16.67 5.64
C CYS A 435 -3.20 16.09 5.96
N LYS A 436 -4.02 15.90 4.93
CA LYS A 436 -5.33 15.24 5.05
C LYS A 436 -5.15 13.76 5.40
N LEU A 437 -6.10 13.20 6.13
CA LEU A 437 -6.22 11.77 6.33
C LEU A 437 -6.60 11.11 5.00
N ARG A 438 -5.85 10.10 4.55
CA ARG A 438 -6.07 9.48 3.23
C ARG A 438 -6.25 7.97 3.33
N HIS A 439 -5.39 7.32 4.11
CA HIS A 439 -5.24 5.88 4.11
C HIS A 439 -5.36 5.39 5.54
N HIS A 440 -6.46 4.73 5.89
CA HIS A 440 -6.56 4.16 7.22
C HIS A 440 -5.76 2.86 7.31
N CYS A 441 -4.92 2.77 8.33
CA CYS A 441 -4.29 1.53 8.73
C CYS A 441 -5.34 0.66 9.42
N ALA A 442 -5.77 -0.41 8.77
CA ALA A 442 -6.71 -1.38 9.33
C ALA A 442 -5.97 -2.53 10.02
N ARG A 443 -6.52 -3.04 11.13
CA ARG A 443 -6.14 -4.37 11.64
C ARG A 443 -6.79 -5.42 10.77
N ILE A 444 -5.98 -6.06 9.93
CA ILE A 444 -6.44 -7.05 8.96
C ILE A 444 -6.39 -8.40 9.64
N THR A 445 -7.53 -9.09 9.73
CA THR A 445 -7.62 -10.48 10.23
C THR A 445 -7.96 -11.38 9.05
N LEU A 446 -7.13 -12.39 8.82
CA LEU A 446 -7.06 -13.05 7.53
C LEU A 446 -8.17 -14.02 7.39
#